data_AF-A0A6C0HGR0-F1
#
_entry.id   AF-A0A6C0HGR0-F1
#
_cell.length_a   1.000
_cell.length_b   1.000
_cell.length_c   1.000
_cell.angle_alpha   90.00
_cell.angle_beta   90.00
_cell.angle_gamma   90.00
#
_symmetry.space_group_name_H-M   'P 1'
#
loop_
_entity.id
_entity.type
_entity.pdbx_description
1 polymer ?
#
loop_
_entity_poly.entity_id
_entity_poly.type
_entity_poly.pdbx_seq_one_letter_code
_entity_poly.pdbx_strand_id
1 'polypeptide(L)'
;MNIKIPSYIIPIIIIICFSSLIGFLIYKSYFKPVQEGLETRIMREDGKLVKRRKKKSIREGLDDPVGDAIRESIENTKRTFEQAGESLKKSFEIFNEVTKGFKKMSNFFNSIGDIFSYIPKLCKYLAWYIGHVFENITQAFLYIPAIFKWLGSYITGGMKFITNMNKCFGWYVLDIIGQIYYSPFKFIFWLFNLQSVESFIWDIAESIDCSVRKYTGYHLIHYSDSIIDRCYSFCPDEFPRFPDLDWGFHPPTLNLDTNW
;
A
#
# COMPACT_ATOMS: atom_id res chain seq x y z
N MET A 1 -55.93 2.62 3.40
CA MET A 1 -55.20 2.66 2.11
C MET A 1 -54.86 1.23 1.72
N ASN A 2 -55.43 0.71 0.63
CA ASN A 2 -55.06 -0.61 0.10
C ASN A 2 -53.77 -0.48 -0.71
N ILE A 3 -52.64 -0.86 -0.11
CA ILE A 3 -51.36 -0.91 -0.81
C ILE A 3 -51.39 -2.16 -1.70
N LYS A 4 -51.63 -1.98 -3.00
CA LYS A 4 -51.46 -3.06 -3.99
C LYS A 4 -49.96 -3.31 -4.14
N ILE A 5 -49.45 -4.36 -3.50
CA ILE A 5 -48.07 -4.80 -3.69
C ILE A 5 -47.95 -5.36 -5.11
N PRO A 6 -47.02 -4.86 -5.94
CA PRO A 6 -46.80 -5.38 -7.28
C PRO A 6 -46.45 -6.87 -7.26
N SER A 7 -47.06 -7.63 -8.17
CA SER A 7 -46.92 -9.10 -8.22
C SER A 7 -45.48 -9.60 -8.35
N TYR A 8 -44.55 -8.78 -8.85
CA TYR A 8 -43.14 -9.14 -8.99
C TYR A 8 -42.33 -9.04 -7.68
N ILE A 9 -42.87 -8.39 -6.64
CA ILE A 9 -42.19 -8.28 -5.34
C ILE A 9 -42.27 -9.61 -4.56
N ILE A 10 -43.34 -10.38 -4.74
CA ILE A 10 -43.56 -11.67 -4.06
C ILE A 10 -42.43 -12.68 -4.35
N PRO A 11 -42.03 -12.96 -5.61
CA PRO A 11 -40.92 -13.88 -5.88
C PRO A 11 -39.58 -13.38 -5.36
N ILE A 12 -39.34 -12.06 -5.31
CA ILE A 12 -38.11 -11.47 -4.76
C ILE A 12 -38.00 -11.74 -3.26
N ILE A 13 -39.10 -11.57 -2.51
CA ILE A 13 -39.16 -11.88 -1.08
C ILE A 13 -38.89 -13.37 -0.84
N ILE A 14 -39.45 -14.25 -1.66
CA ILE A 14 -39.23 -15.71 -1.54
C ILE A 14 -37.75 -16.06 -1.75
N ILE A 15 -37.09 -15.46 -2.75
CA ILE A 15 -35.66 -15.68 -3.01
C ILE A 15 -34.80 -15.19 -1.83
N ILE A 16 -35.12 -14.02 -1.27
CA ILE A 16 -34.41 -13.48 -0.10
C ILE A 16 -34.57 -14.42 1.10
N CYS A 17 -35.80 -14.84 1.41
CA CYS A 17 -36.06 -15.79 2.50
C CYS A 17 -35.29 -17.11 2.30
N PHE A 18 -35.28 -17.65 1.07
CA PHE A 18 -34.57 -18.88 0.76
C PHE A 18 -33.05 -18.74 0.90
N SER A 19 -32.48 -17.63 0.43
CA SER A 19 -31.04 -17.34 0.55
C SER A 19 -30.60 -17.19 2.02
N SER A 20 -31.41 -16.54 2.85
CA SER A 20 -31.15 -16.39 4.28
C SER A 20 -31.23 -17.73 5.04
N LEU A 21 -32.15 -18.63 4.65
CA LEU A 21 -32.26 -19.98 5.21
C LEU A 21 -31.04 -20.86 4.87
N ILE A 22 -30.60 -20.85 3.60
CA ILE A 22 -29.38 -21.54 3.18
C ILE A 22 -28.19 -21.02 3.98
N GLY A 23 -28.14 -19.70 4.19
CA GLY A 23 -27.04 -19.12 4.94
C GLY A 23 -26.99 -19.48 6.40
N PHE A 24 -28.15 -19.54 7.04
CA PHE A 24 -28.25 -20.03 8.41
C PHE A 24 -27.83 -21.51 8.54
N LEU A 25 -28.15 -22.35 7.53
CA LEU A 25 -27.73 -23.75 7.50
C LEU A 25 -26.22 -23.90 7.35
N ILE A 26 -25.60 -23.13 6.45
CA ILE A 26 -24.13 -23.12 6.27
C ILE A 26 -23.46 -22.63 7.55
N TYR A 27 -23.96 -21.54 8.14
CA TYR A 27 -23.44 -21.01 9.40
C TYR A 27 -23.45 -22.07 10.51
N LYS A 28 -24.61 -22.72 10.72
CA LYS A 28 -24.75 -23.76 11.75
C LYS A 28 -23.84 -24.97 11.52
N SER A 29 -23.62 -25.34 10.26
CA SER A 29 -22.76 -26.48 9.91
C SER A 29 -21.27 -26.19 10.13
N TYR A 30 -20.81 -24.99 9.80
CA TYR A 30 -19.39 -24.64 9.82
C TYR A 30 -18.92 -24.01 11.13
N PHE A 31 -19.73 -23.15 11.75
CA PHE A 31 -19.28 -22.34 12.89
C PHE A 31 -19.50 -22.99 14.25
N LYS A 32 -20.47 -23.90 14.38
CA LYS A 32 -20.72 -24.62 15.63
C LYS A 32 -19.49 -25.40 16.17
N PRO A 33 -18.74 -26.17 15.36
CA PRO A 33 -17.52 -26.84 15.84
C PRO A 33 -16.35 -25.88 16.12
N VAL A 34 -16.31 -24.71 15.47
CA VAL A 34 -15.28 -23.68 15.70
C VAL A 34 -15.49 -22.97 17.04
N GLN A 35 -16.74 -22.69 17.41
CA GLN A 35 -17.08 -22.15 18.74
C GLN A 35 -16.73 -23.14 19.86
N GLU A 36 -17.04 -24.42 19.69
CA GLU A 36 -16.69 -25.48 20.66
C GLU A 36 -15.16 -25.64 20.83
N GLY A 37 -14.36 -25.34 19.80
CA GLY A 37 -12.90 -25.32 19.87
C GLY A 37 -12.29 -24.13 20.63
N LEU A 38 -13.01 -23.00 20.75
CA LEU A 38 -12.54 -21.81 21.46
C LEU A 38 -12.91 -21.79 22.96
N GLU A 39 -13.89 -22.59 23.39
CA GLU A 39 -14.42 -22.59 24.76
C GLU A 39 -13.87 -23.68 25.69
N THR A 40 -12.89 -24.48 25.29
CA THR A 40 -12.22 -25.40 26.22
C THR A 40 -11.26 -24.66 27.17
N ARG A 41 -11.81 -23.78 28.03
CA ARG A 41 -11.18 -23.43 29.32
C ARG A 41 -11.46 -24.58 30.28
N ILE A 42 -10.45 -25.40 30.50
CA ILE A 42 -10.51 -26.48 31.49
C ILE A 42 -10.53 -25.82 32.88
N MET A 43 -11.56 -26.09 33.69
CA MET A 43 -11.54 -25.75 35.10
C MET A 43 -10.49 -26.61 35.80
N ARG A 44 -9.57 -25.96 36.50
CA ARG A 44 -8.59 -26.61 37.36
C ARG A 44 -9.25 -26.87 38.73
N GLU A 45 -8.80 -27.88 39.48
CA GLU A 45 -9.38 -28.33 40.78
C GLU A 45 -9.52 -27.21 41.83
N ASP A 46 -8.86 -26.07 41.64
CA ASP A 46 -8.89 -24.86 42.47
C ASP A 46 -9.97 -23.84 42.06
N GLY A 47 -10.83 -24.14 41.08
CA GLY A 47 -11.98 -23.31 40.68
C GLY A 47 -11.64 -22.07 39.83
N LYS A 48 -10.38 -21.87 39.43
CA LYS A 48 -9.94 -20.73 38.60
C LYS A 48 -9.85 -21.08 37.11
N LEU A 49 -10.40 -20.23 36.26
CA LEU A 49 -10.33 -20.36 34.80
C LEU A 49 -8.96 -19.92 34.27
N VAL A 50 -8.13 -20.87 33.81
CA VAL A 50 -6.80 -20.57 33.25
C VAL A 50 -6.74 -20.94 31.75
N LYS A 51 -6.22 -20.04 30.90
CA LYS A 51 -5.94 -20.33 29.49
C LYS A 51 -4.77 -21.32 29.38
N ARG A 52 -5.01 -22.52 28.81
CA ARG A 52 -3.96 -23.50 28.53
C ARG A 52 -3.05 -22.98 27.41
N ARG A 53 -1.90 -22.39 27.75
CA ARG A 53 -0.80 -22.23 26.78
C ARG A 53 -0.30 -23.64 26.45
N LYS A 54 -0.48 -24.11 25.21
CA LYS A 54 0.31 -25.23 24.69
C LYS A 54 1.79 -24.83 24.83
N LYS A 55 2.52 -25.52 25.71
CA LYS A 55 3.97 -25.46 25.74
C LYS A 55 4.44 -26.08 24.42
N LYS A 56 4.86 -25.24 23.47
CA LYS A 56 5.54 -25.69 22.26
C LYS A 56 6.83 -26.35 22.75
N SER A 57 6.96 -27.65 22.51
CA SER A 57 8.26 -28.30 22.67
C SER A 57 9.23 -27.59 21.73
N ILE A 58 10.28 -27.05 22.31
CA ILE A 58 11.46 -26.60 21.58
C ILE A 58 12.06 -27.87 21.00
N ARG A 59 11.87 -28.08 19.69
CA ARG A 59 12.79 -28.90 18.90
C ARG A 59 13.92 -27.98 18.50
N GLU A 60 15.04 -28.14 19.17
CA GLU A 60 16.34 -27.79 18.62
C GLU A 60 16.56 -28.60 17.34
N GLY A 61 17.11 -27.95 16.32
CA GLY A 61 17.48 -28.59 15.05
C GLY A 61 16.36 -28.59 14.00
N LEU A 62 16.10 -27.43 13.41
CA LEU A 62 15.64 -27.39 12.03
C LEU A 62 16.22 -26.12 11.42
N ASP A 63 17.11 -26.28 10.44
CA ASP A 63 17.65 -25.19 9.64
C ASP A 63 16.51 -24.31 9.17
N ASP A 64 16.71 -22.98 9.19
CA ASP A 64 15.71 -21.96 8.92
C ASP A 64 15.76 -21.59 7.43
N PRO A 65 15.04 -22.31 6.54
CA PRO A 65 15.05 -22.01 5.11
C PRO A 65 14.46 -20.63 4.79
N VAL A 66 13.73 -20.02 5.75
CA VAL A 66 13.14 -18.71 5.59
C VAL A 66 14.16 -17.62 5.94
N GLY A 67 14.94 -17.81 7.00
CA GLY A 67 16.07 -16.96 7.34
C GLY A 67 17.13 -16.93 6.23
N ASP A 68 17.42 -18.09 5.64
CA ASP A 68 18.40 -18.20 4.54
C ASP A 68 17.87 -17.61 3.23
N ALA A 69 16.60 -17.81 2.89
CA ALA A 69 16.00 -17.18 1.70
C ALA A 69 15.89 -15.65 1.82
N ILE A 70 15.62 -15.13 3.02
CA ILE A 70 15.61 -13.69 3.28
C ILE A 70 17.04 -13.12 3.23
N ARG A 71 18.03 -13.84 3.77
CA ARG A 71 19.44 -13.45 3.69
C ARG A 71 19.95 -13.48 2.24
N GLU A 72 19.56 -14.47 1.46
CA GLU A 72 19.89 -14.60 0.03
C GLU A 72 19.22 -13.50 -0.82
N SER A 73 17.97 -13.12 -0.50
CA SER A 73 17.29 -11.99 -1.15
C SER A 73 17.95 -10.65 -0.83
N ILE A 74 18.40 -10.45 0.42
CA ILE A 74 19.13 -9.26 0.84
C ILE A 74 20.54 -9.21 0.22
N GLU A 75 21.24 -10.33 0.14
CA GLU A 75 22.56 -10.41 -0.51
C GLU A 75 22.48 -10.24 -2.03
N ASN A 76 21.47 -10.79 -2.68
CA ASN A 76 21.25 -10.59 -4.11
C ASN A 76 20.93 -9.11 -4.41
N THR A 77 20.10 -8.47 -3.59
CA THR A 77 19.81 -7.03 -3.72
C THR A 77 21.07 -6.20 -3.48
N LYS A 78 21.90 -6.55 -2.50
CA LYS A 78 23.19 -5.88 -2.24
C LYS A 78 24.15 -6.03 -3.43
N ARG A 79 24.25 -7.22 -4.04
CA ARG A 79 25.05 -7.45 -5.25
C ARG A 79 24.52 -6.65 -6.45
N THR A 80 23.21 -6.53 -6.62
CA THR A 80 22.63 -5.69 -7.69
C THR A 80 22.97 -4.21 -7.48
N PHE A 81 22.97 -3.73 -6.23
CA PHE A 81 23.40 -2.37 -5.88
C PHE A 81 24.92 -2.15 -6.06
N GLU A 82 25.76 -3.15 -5.75
CA GLU A 82 27.21 -3.10 -6.01
C GLU A 82 27.51 -3.10 -7.52
N GLN A 83 26.79 -3.90 -8.32
CA GLN A 83 26.89 -3.91 -9.79
C GLN A 83 26.39 -2.60 -10.44
N ALA A 84 25.36 -1.98 -9.86
CA ALA A 84 24.92 -0.63 -10.23
C ALA A 84 25.98 0.44 -9.89
N GLY A 85 26.69 0.26 -8.76
CA GLY A 85 27.84 1.07 -8.36
C GLY A 85 29.04 0.96 -9.33
N GLU A 86 29.32 -0.23 -9.86
CA GLU A 86 30.37 -0.41 -10.89
C GLU A 86 29.99 0.18 -12.25
N SER A 87 28.69 0.14 -12.62
CA SER A 87 28.19 0.80 -13.83
C SER A 87 28.28 2.32 -13.76
N LEU A 88 28.11 2.89 -12.56
CA LEU A 88 28.38 4.30 -12.28
C LEU A 88 29.88 4.62 -12.35
N LYS A 89 30.78 3.76 -11.86
CA LYS A 89 32.24 3.94 -12.02
C LYS A 89 32.69 3.94 -13.48
N LYS A 90 32.14 3.06 -14.33
CA LYS A 90 32.41 3.08 -15.77
C LYS A 90 31.94 4.38 -16.44
N SER A 91 30.85 4.96 -15.96
CA SER A 91 30.37 6.27 -16.44
C SER A 91 31.33 7.42 -16.05
N PHE A 92 32.03 7.30 -14.92
CA PHE A 92 33.10 8.23 -14.52
C PHE A 92 34.42 8.02 -15.30
N GLU A 93 34.72 6.81 -15.79
CA GLU A 93 35.89 6.56 -16.64
C GLU A 93 35.77 7.18 -18.04
N ILE A 94 34.56 7.17 -18.61
CA ILE A 94 34.25 7.87 -19.87
C ILE A 94 34.51 9.39 -19.72
N PHE A 95 34.24 9.95 -18.53
CA PHE A 95 34.52 11.35 -18.22
C PHE A 95 36.04 11.65 -18.14
N ASN A 96 36.85 10.66 -17.73
CA ASN A 96 38.32 10.76 -17.68
C ASN A 96 39.00 10.59 -19.05
N GLU A 97 38.35 9.99 -20.05
CA GLU A 97 38.86 9.96 -21.43
C GLU A 97 38.58 11.27 -22.18
N VAL A 98 37.42 11.90 -21.96
CA VAL A 98 37.05 13.20 -22.55
C VAL A 98 38.03 14.30 -22.13
N THR A 99 38.57 14.24 -20.91
CA THR A 99 39.55 15.21 -20.41
C THR A 99 40.95 15.07 -21.03
N LYS A 100 41.32 13.90 -21.56
CA LYS A 100 42.62 13.69 -22.26
C LYS A 100 42.65 14.30 -23.66
N GLY A 101 41.50 14.48 -24.31
CA GLY A 101 41.38 15.12 -25.63
C GLY A 101 41.78 16.60 -25.66
N PHE A 102 41.79 17.28 -24.51
CA PHE A 102 42.10 18.71 -24.41
C PHE A 102 43.57 19.08 -24.67
N LYS A 103 44.51 18.12 -24.62
CA LYS A 103 45.95 18.42 -24.68
C LYS A 103 46.50 18.69 -26.10
N LYS A 104 45.77 18.31 -27.15
CA LYS A 104 46.12 18.61 -28.57
C LYS A 104 45.57 19.95 -29.07
N MET A 105 44.81 20.67 -28.24
CA MET A 105 44.06 21.88 -28.63
C MET A 105 44.91 23.18 -28.61
N SER A 106 46.17 23.13 -28.17
CA SER A 106 47.01 24.32 -27.93
C SER A 106 47.33 25.15 -29.19
N ASN A 107 47.43 24.53 -30.36
CA ASN A 107 47.77 25.24 -31.61
C ASN A 107 46.53 25.78 -32.35
N PHE A 108 45.34 25.29 -31.99
CA PHE A 108 44.04 25.75 -32.50
C PHE A 108 43.61 27.05 -31.81
N PHE A 109 44.06 27.29 -30.57
CA PHE A 109 43.64 28.43 -29.76
C PHE A 109 44.17 29.81 -30.20
N ASN A 110 45.26 29.88 -30.98
CA ASN A 110 45.79 31.17 -31.47
C ASN A 110 44.93 31.80 -32.59
N SER A 111 44.09 31.01 -33.29
CA SER A 111 43.09 31.53 -34.24
C SER A 111 41.72 31.81 -33.61
N ILE A 112 41.54 31.56 -32.30
CA ILE A 112 40.24 31.55 -31.59
C ILE A 112 40.11 32.75 -30.65
N GLY A 113 40.99 33.75 -30.73
CA GLY A 113 40.99 34.93 -29.85
C GLY A 113 39.62 35.62 -29.73
N ASP A 114 38.88 35.73 -30.83
CA ASP A 114 37.55 36.35 -30.85
C ASP A 114 36.43 35.42 -30.34
N ILE A 115 36.58 34.10 -30.54
CA ILE A 115 35.67 33.06 -30.03
C ILE A 115 35.82 32.91 -28.50
N PHE A 116 37.00 33.20 -27.93
CA PHE A 116 37.24 33.18 -26.49
C PHE A 116 36.41 34.20 -25.71
N SER A 117 35.93 35.28 -26.34
CA SER A 117 34.99 36.21 -25.70
C SER A 117 33.62 35.57 -25.40
N TYR A 118 33.25 34.52 -26.14
CA TYR A 118 32.01 33.77 -25.99
C TYR A 118 32.14 32.55 -25.06
N ILE A 119 33.36 32.07 -24.81
CA ILE A 119 33.64 30.90 -23.96
C ILE A 119 33.14 31.08 -22.51
N PRO A 120 33.35 32.23 -21.82
CA PRO A 120 32.82 32.42 -20.48
C PRO A 120 31.29 32.37 -20.42
N LYS A 121 30.61 32.90 -21.45
CA LYS A 121 29.14 32.87 -21.57
C LYS A 121 28.64 31.43 -21.75
N LEU A 122 29.33 30.65 -22.59
CA LEU A 122 29.03 29.25 -22.87
C LEU A 122 29.31 28.35 -21.65
N CYS A 123 30.39 28.59 -20.92
CA CYS A 123 30.67 27.92 -19.64
C CYS A 123 29.62 28.24 -18.58
N LYS A 124 29.15 29.49 -18.47
CA LYS A 124 28.08 29.86 -17.55
C LYS A 124 26.76 29.16 -17.88
N TYR A 125 26.42 29.07 -19.17
CA TYR A 125 25.26 28.33 -19.64
C TYR A 125 25.37 26.82 -19.37
N LEU A 126 26.52 26.22 -19.66
CA LEU A 126 26.78 24.80 -19.37
C LEU A 126 26.73 24.51 -17.88
N ALA A 127 27.32 25.37 -17.05
CA ALA A 127 27.27 25.23 -15.59
C ALA A 127 25.83 25.34 -15.06
N TRP A 128 25.04 26.27 -15.59
CA TRP A 128 23.61 26.39 -15.26
C TRP A 128 22.84 25.13 -15.67
N TYR A 129 23.03 24.66 -16.90
CA TYR A 129 22.37 23.45 -17.40
C TYR A 129 22.73 22.20 -16.57
N ILE A 130 24.02 22.02 -16.28
CA ILE A 130 24.50 20.93 -15.43
C ILE A 130 23.89 21.04 -14.03
N GLY A 131 23.88 22.23 -13.43
CA GLY A 131 23.25 22.49 -12.13
C GLY A 131 21.78 22.08 -12.10
N HIS A 132 21.00 22.53 -13.08
CA HIS A 132 19.56 22.23 -13.21
C HIS A 132 19.29 20.71 -13.36
N VAL A 133 20.11 20.03 -14.16
CA VAL A 133 20.04 18.57 -14.30
C VAL A 133 20.37 17.86 -12.99
N PHE A 134 21.42 18.29 -12.29
CA PHE A 134 21.79 17.73 -10.98
C PHE A 134 20.73 17.98 -9.91
N GLU A 135 20.07 19.13 -9.91
CA GLU A 135 18.97 19.44 -8.97
C GLU A 135 17.78 18.51 -9.20
N ASN A 136 17.32 18.34 -10.45
CA ASN A 136 16.24 17.42 -10.80
C ASN A 136 16.59 15.96 -10.45
N ILE A 137 17.82 15.52 -10.74
CA ILE A 137 18.32 14.20 -10.35
C ILE A 137 18.30 14.05 -8.82
N THR A 138 18.79 15.04 -8.08
CA THR A 138 18.84 15.01 -6.61
C THR A 138 17.44 14.89 -6.02
N GLN A 139 16.47 15.66 -6.53
CA GLN A 139 15.07 15.57 -6.09
C GLN A 139 14.47 14.18 -6.36
N ALA A 140 14.74 13.61 -7.53
CA ALA A 140 14.32 12.24 -7.84
C ALA A 140 14.95 11.21 -6.88
N PHE A 141 16.23 11.37 -6.52
CA PHE A 141 16.89 10.51 -5.53
C PHE A 141 16.31 10.65 -4.12
N LEU A 142 15.91 11.85 -3.70
CA LEU A 142 15.25 12.07 -2.41
C LEU A 142 13.83 11.48 -2.35
N TYR A 143 13.18 11.31 -3.50
CA TYR A 143 11.87 10.67 -3.60
C TYR A 143 11.92 9.14 -3.39
N ILE A 144 13.03 8.49 -3.75
CA ILE A 144 13.20 7.03 -3.64
C ILE A 144 12.99 6.52 -2.19
N PRO A 145 13.63 7.09 -1.14
CA PRO A 145 13.37 6.71 0.24
C PRO A 145 11.90 6.84 0.67
N ALA A 146 11.17 7.85 0.16
CA ALA A 146 9.76 8.04 0.48
C ALA A 146 8.90 6.90 -0.08
N ILE A 147 9.19 6.44 -1.31
CA ILE A 147 8.54 5.25 -1.89
C ILE A 147 8.83 4.01 -1.07
N PHE A 148 10.09 3.80 -0.64
CA PHE A 148 10.44 2.65 0.18
C PHE A 148 9.77 2.67 1.56
N LYS A 149 9.62 3.85 2.17
CA LYS A 149 8.86 4.01 3.42
C LYS A 149 7.39 3.63 3.21
N TRP A 150 6.77 4.17 2.16
CA TRP A 150 5.40 3.84 1.77
C TRP A 150 5.22 2.34 1.56
N LEU A 151 6.08 1.72 0.73
CA LEU A 151 6.05 0.28 0.47
C LEU A 151 6.27 -0.54 1.75
N GLY A 152 7.19 -0.11 2.61
CA GLY A 152 7.44 -0.71 3.92
C GLY A 152 6.21 -0.71 4.82
N SER A 153 5.39 0.36 4.78
CA SER A 153 4.13 0.42 5.52
C SER A 153 3.15 -0.67 5.04
N TYR A 154 3.01 -0.87 3.72
CA TYR A 154 2.18 -1.93 3.13
C TYR A 154 2.67 -3.33 3.49
N ILE A 155 3.97 -3.57 3.39
CA ILE A 155 4.56 -4.86 3.75
C ILE A 155 4.32 -5.14 5.24
N THR A 156 4.53 -4.15 6.11
CA THR A 156 4.30 -4.29 7.55
C THR A 156 2.82 -4.55 7.85
N GLY A 157 1.91 -3.87 7.14
CA GLY A 157 0.48 -4.14 7.18
C GLY A 157 0.13 -5.56 6.79
N GLY A 158 0.66 -6.02 5.66
CA GLY A 158 0.50 -7.39 5.17
C GLY A 158 1.04 -8.42 6.15
N MET A 159 2.21 -8.19 6.75
CA MET A 159 2.77 -9.06 7.80
C MET A 159 1.89 -9.08 9.05
N LYS A 160 1.37 -7.92 9.49
CA LYS A 160 0.42 -7.86 10.62
C LYS A 160 -0.87 -8.64 10.31
N PHE A 161 -1.35 -8.56 9.07
CA PHE A 161 -2.49 -9.35 8.62
C PHE A 161 -2.20 -10.85 8.65
N ILE A 162 -1.07 -11.30 8.08
CA ILE A 162 -0.66 -12.72 8.03
C ILE A 162 -0.45 -13.28 9.45
N THR A 163 0.27 -12.55 10.30
CA THR A 163 0.58 -13.00 11.66
C THR A 163 -0.66 -13.06 12.56
N ASN A 164 -1.62 -12.16 12.35
CA ASN A 164 -2.90 -12.19 13.06
C ASN A 164 -3.96 -13.04 12.37
N MET A 165 -3.69 -13.57 11.18
CA MET A 165 -4.65 -14.33 10.38
C MET A 165 -5.27 -15.46 11.19
N ASN A 166 -4.49 -16.28 11.90
CA ASN A 166 -5.03 -17.38 12.72
C ASN A 166 -6.00 -16.93 13.83
N LYS A 167 -5.85 -15.70 14.34
CA LYS A 167 -6.73 -15.15 15.39
C LYS A 167 -7.92 -14.39 14.81
N CYS A 168 -7.77 -13.83 13.62
CA CYS A 168 -8.74 -12.99 12.94
C CYS A 168 -9.51 -13.73 11.84
N PHE A 169 -9.12 -14.96 11.50
CA PHE A 169 -9.67 -15.74 10.40
C PHE A 169 -11.18 -15.88 10.49
N GLY A 170 -11.72 -16.18 11.68
CA GLY A 170 -13.17 -16.27 11.87
C GLY A 170 -13.90 -14.98 11.55
N TRP A 171 -13.32 -13.82 11.90
CA TRP A 171 -13.89 -12.51 11.60
C TRP A 171 -13.80 -12.18 10.11
N TYR A 172 -12.69 -12.52 9.45
CA TYR A 172 -12.57 -12.34 7.99
C TYR A 172 -13.53 -13.23 7.21
N VAL A 173 -13.70 -14.49 7.62
CA VAL A 173 -14.68 -15.38 6.98
C VAL A 173 -16.09 -14.85 7.20
N LEU A 174 -16.41 -14.34 8.38
CA LEU A 174 -17.71 -13.72 8.66
C LEU A 174 -17.95 -12.49 7.77
N ASP A 175 -16.93 -11.64 7.58
CA ASP A 175 -16.99 -10.49 6.68
C ASP A 175 -17.23 -10.91 5.22
N ILE A 176 -16.47 -11.90 4.72
CA ILE A 176 -16.67 -12.47 3.37
C ILE A 176 -18.08 -13.02 3.20
N ILE A 177 -18.58 -13.76 4.20
CA ILE A 177 -19.94 -14.30 4.19
C ILE A 177 -20.97 -13.16 4.17
N GLY A 178 -20.75 -12.11 4.98
CA GLY A 178 -21.59 -10.90 4.99
C GLY A 178 -21.63 -10.22 3.62
N GLN A 179 -20.47 -10.06 2.97
CA GLN A 179 -20.39 -9.51 1.61
C GLN A 179 -21.08 -10.39 0.57
N ILE A 180 -20.96 -11.73 0.68
CA ILE A 180 -21.67 -12.66 -0.21
C ILE A 180 -23.19 -12.52 -0.04
N TYR A 181 -23.70 -12.41 1.19
CA TYR A 181 -25.13 -12.17 1.44
C TYR A 181 -25.58 -10.79 0.98
N TYR A 182 -24.72 -9.78 1.10
CA TYR A 182 -25.04 -8.42 0.69
C TYR A 182 -24.97 -8.24 -0.84
N SER A 183 -24.15 -9.04 -1.53
CA SER A 183 -23.97 -9.01 -2.98
C SER A 183 -25.27 -8.96 -3.81
N PRO A 184 -26.28 -9.83 -3.59
CA PRO A 184 -27.54 -9.75 -4.33
C PRO A 184 -28.29 -8.42 -4.12
N PHE A 185 -28.26 -7.86 -2.90
CA PHE A 185 -28.87 -6.55 -2.64
C PHE A 185 -28.11 -5.44 -3.34
N LYS A 186 -26.78 -5.46 -3.29
CA LYS A 186 -25.92 -4.51 -4.00
C LYS A 186 -26.15 -4.58 -5.52
N PHE A 187 -26.33 -5.79 -6.06
CA PHE A 187 -26.68 -5.99 -7.46
C PHE A 187 -28.04 -5.39 -7.80
N ILE A 188 -29.05 -5.53 -6.94
CA ILE A 188 -30.37 -4.90 -7.12
C ILE A 188 -30.27 -3.38 -7.06
N PHE A 189 -29.57 -2.81 -6.05
CA PHE A 189 -29.38 -1.36 -5.95
C PHE A 189 -28.66 -0.80 -7.17
N TRP A 190 -27.64 -1.51 -7.66
CA TRP A 190 -26.95 -1.14 -8.89
C TRP A 190 -27.86 -1.25 -10.12
N LEU A 191 -28.60 -2.35 -10.28
CA LEU A 191 -29.47 -2.62 -11.44
C LEU A 191 -30.55 -1.54 -11.62
N PHE A 192 -31.07 -0.99 -10.52
CA PHE A 192 -32.07 0.07 -10.53
C PHE A 192 -31.49 1.48 -10.31
N ASN A 193 -30.16 1.62 -10.29
CA ASN A 193 -29.44 2.87 -10.04
C ASN A 193 -29.88 3.58 -8.73
N LEU A 194 -30.15 2.79 -7.69
CA LEU A 194 -30.64 3.24 -6.38
C LEU A 194 -29.49 3.50 -5.37
N GLN A 195 -28.30 3.84 -5.86
CA GLN A 195 -27.11 4.05 -5.03
C GLN A 195 -27.32 5.15 -3.97
N SER A 196 -28.10 6.19 -4.29
CA SER A 196 -28.45 7.23 -3.32
C SER A 196 -29.30 6.69 -2.16
N VAL A 197 -30.18 5.72 -2.42
CA VAL A 197 -31.01 5.09 -1.38
C VAL A 197 -30.15 4.15 -0.52
N GLU A 198 -29.24 3.41 -1.15
CA GLU A 198 -28.26 2.57 -0.45
C GLU A 198 -27.43 3.40 0.53
N SER A 199 -26.83 4.51 0.08
CA SER A 199 -26.06 5.43 0.95
C SER A 199 -26.89 5.95 2.10
N PHE A 200 -28.12 6.43 1.83
CA PHE A 200 -29.00 6.95 2.87
C PHE A 200 -29.36 5.91 3.94
N ILE A 201 -29.60 4.65 3.53
CA ILE A 201 -29.87 3.54 4.47
C ILE A 201 -28.64 3.27 5.34
N TRP A 202 -27.44 3.26 4.74
CA TRP A 202 -26.19 3.07 5.48
C TRP A 202 -25.89 4.21 6.44
N ASP A 203 -26.13 5.46 6.06
CA ASP A 203 -25.96 6.63 6.93
C ASP A 203 -26.88 6.55 8.16
N ILE A 204 -28.14 6.12 7.97
CA ILE A 204 -29.07 5.89 9.08
C ILE A 204 -28.57 4.75 9.97
N ALA A 205 -28.14 3.64 9.38
CA ALA A 205 -27.64 2.50 10.14
C ALA A 205 -26.41 2.89 10.98
N GLU A 206 -25.49 3.66 10.40
CA GLU A 206 -24.29 4.17 11.07
C GLU A 206 -24.65 5.17 12.19
N SER A 207 -25.65 6.02 11.99
CA SER A 207 -26.15 6.93 13.02
C SER A 207 -26.74 6.17 14.23
N ILE A 208 -27.50 5.11 13.96
CA ILE A 208 -28.04 4.22 15.01
C ILE A 208 -26.90 3.50 15.73
N ASP A 209 -25.94 2.94 14.98
CA ASP A 209 -24.77 2.27 15.53
C ASP A 209 -23.96 3.18 16.45
N CYS A 210 -23.67 4.41 16.01
CA CYS A 210 -22.99 5.42 16.83
C CYS A 210 -23.76 5.75 18.10
N SER A 211 -25.10 5.86 18.00
CA SER A 211 -25.96 6.12 19.16
C SER A 211 -25.90 4.96 20.16
N VAL A 212 -26.06 3.72 19.68
CA VAL A 212 -25.99 2.51 20.52
C VAL A 212 -24.61 2.38 21.18
N ARG A 213 -23.53 2.63 20.43
CA ARG A 213 -22.16 2.64 20.96
C ARG A 213 -22.01 3.64 22.11
N LYS A 214 -22.55 4.85 21.97
CA LYS A 214 -22.46 5.89 23.00
C LYS A 214 -23.11 5.47 24.32
N TYR A 215 -24.20 4.72 24.27
CA TYR A 215 -24.93 4.29 25.48
C TYR A 215 -24.42 2.96 26.05
N THR A 216 -24.02 2.02 25.20
CA THR A 216 -23.72 0.64 25.62
C THR A 216 -22.23 0.30 25.56
N GLY A 217 -21.44 1.05 24.81
CA GLY A 217 -20.05 0.74 24.48
C GLY A 217 -19.87 -0.30 23.36
N TYR A 218 -20.95 -0.77 22.74
CA TYR A 218 -20.92 -1.80 21.69
C TYR A 218 -21.41 -1.25 20.34
N HIS A 219 -20.78 -1.74 19.28
CA HIS A 219 -21.26 -1.56 17.91
C HIS A 219 -22.28 -2.66 17.57
N LEU A 220 -23.36 -2.29 16.90
CA LEU A 220 -24.41 -3.15 16.39
C LEU A 220 -24.10 -3.67 14.97
N ILE A 221 -23.59 -2.79 14.10
CA ILE A 221 -23.29 -3.14 12.69
C ILE A 221 -21.79 -3.34 12.46
N HIS A 222 -20.94 -2.72 13.26
CA HIS A 222 -19.49 -2.89 13.21
C HIS A 222 -19.02 -3.94 14.22
N TYR A 223 -17.85 -4.54 13.97
CA TYR A 223 -17.18 -5.34 14.97
C TYR A 223 -16.78 -4.49 16.17
N SER A 224 -16.58 -5.10 17.34
CA SER A 224 -16.06 -4.36 18.50
C SER A 224 -14.72 -3.69 18.20
N ASP A 225 -14.44 -2.53 18.80
CA ASP A 225 -13.17 -1.80 18.66
C ASP A 225 -11.96 -2.73 18.83
N SER A 226 -12.00 -3.66 19.79
CA SER A 226 -10.91 -4.61 20.04
C SER A 226 -10.59 -5.56 18.88
N ILE A 227 -11.60 -5.87 18.05
CA ILE A 227 -11.47 -6.71 16.85
C ILE A 227 -11.01 -5.84 15.69
N ILE A 228 -11.59 -4.65 15.52
CA ILE A 228 -11.17 -3.67 14.51
C ILE A 228 -9.69 -3.36 14.71
N ASP A 229 -9.28 -2.98 15.92
CA ASP A 229 -7.90 -2.65 16.24
C ASP A 229 -6.93 -3.82 16.08
N ARG A 230 -7.40 -5.06 16.25
CA ARG A 230 -6.52 -6.22 16.12
C ARG A 230 -6.41 -6.73 14.69
N CYS A 231 -7.53 -6.77 13.99
CA CYS A 231 -7.68 -7.47 12.71
C CYS A 231 -7.73 -6.50 11.52
N TYR A 232 -8.27 -5.29 11.72
CA TYR A 232 -8.55 -4.36 10.64
C TYR A 232 -7.81 -3.01 10.76
N SER A 233 -7.10 -2.73 11.86
CA SER A 233 -6.27 -1.52 11.99
C SER A 233 -5.01 -1.64 11.13
N PHE A 234 -5.15 -1.25 9.88
CA PHE A 234 -4.04 -0.96 9.01
C PHE A 234 -4.36 0.33 8.24
N CYS A 235 -3.67 1.40 8.60
CA CYS A 235 -3.65 2.63 7.84
C CYS A 235 -2.31 2.66 7.09
N PRO A 236 -2.27 2.36 5.79
CA PRO A 236 -1.05 2.54 5.01
C PRO A 236 -0.66 4.01 5.01
N ASP A 237 0.65 4.28 4.92
CA ASP A 237 1.11 5.63 4.62
C ASP A 237 0.54 6.07 3.25
N GLU A 238 0.24 7.35 3.09
CA GLU A 238 -0.18 7.88 1.79
C GLU A 238 0.95 7.74 0.77
N PHE A 239 0.59 7.47 -0.50
CA PHE A 239 1.57 7.41 -1.57
C PHE A 239 2.27 8.77 -1.69
N PRO A 240 3.63 8.81 -1.65
CA PRO A 240 4.32 10.08 -1.68
C PRO A 240 4.03 10.79 -3.01
N ARG A 241 3.79 12.10 -2.96
CA ARG A 241 3.57 12.89 -4.17
C ARG A 241 4.86 12.91 -4.98
N PHE A 242 4.73 12.67 -6.28
CA PHE A 242 5.86 12.78 -7.19
C PHE A 242 6.45 14.19 -7.12
N PRO A 243 7.78 14.36 -7.08
CA PRO A 243 8.39 15.68 -7.03
C PRO A 243 8.05 16.46 -8.30
N ASP A 244 7.80 17.76 -8.16
CA ASP A 244 7.64 18.67 -9.29
C ASP A 244 9.00 18.89 -9.95
N LEU A 245 9.35 18.01 -10.88
CA LEU A 245 10.57 18.10 -11.66
C LEU A 245 10.37 19.16 -12.75
N ASP A 246 11.07 20.29 -12.62
CA ASP A 246 11.07 21.33 -13.63
C ASP A 246 11.98 20.92 -14.79
N TRP A 247 11.40 20.23 -15.77
CA TRP A 247 12.06 19.94 -17.04
C TRP A 247 11.99 21.12 -18.03
N GLY A 248 11.40 22.25 -17.62
CA GLY A 248 11.28 23.45 -18.41
C GLY A 248 12.65 24.03 -18.74
N PHE A 249 12.97 24.10 -20.04
CA PHE A 249 14.22 24.68 -20.49
C PHE A 249 14.09 26.20 -20.59
N HIS A 250 14.38 26.90 -19.49
CA HIS A 250 14.39 28.37 -19.42
C HIS A 250 15.82 28.90 -19.27
N PRO A 251 16.64 28.84 -20.34
CA PRO A 251 18.01 29.29 -20.26
C PRO A 251 18.07 30.81 -20.01
N PRO A 252 19.09 31.30 -19.30
CA PRO A 252 19.36 32.73 -19.23
C PRO A 252 19.56 33.29 -20.64
N THR A 253 18.86 34.39 -20.98
CA THR A 253 18.91 35.01 -22.31
C THR A 253 20.33 35.43 -22.66
N LEU A 254 20.90 34.81 -23.69
CA LEU A 254 22.15 35.23 -24.29
C LEU A 254 21.89 36.42 -25.21
N ASN A 255 22.11 37.64 -24.71
CA ASN A 255 22.22 38.81 -25.58
C ASN A 255 23.51 38.66 -26.40
N LEU A 256 23.35 38.20 -27.63
CA LEU A 256 24.37 38.24 -28.67
C LEU A 256 24.17 39.55 -29.43
N ASP A 257 25.10 40.49 -29.24
CA ASP A 257 25.16 41.67 -30.09
C ASP A 257 25.50 41.18 -31.50
N THR A 258 24.54 41.25 -32.41
CA THR A 258 24.65 40.73 -33.78
C THR A 258 25.20 41.76 -34.76
N ASN A 259 25.76 42.87 -34.25
CA ASN A 259 26.49 43.85 -35.05
C ASN A 259 27.87 43.29 -35.45
N TRP A 260 27.86 42.38 -36.43
CA TRP A 260 29.00 41.93 -37.20
C TRP A 260 28.86 42.39 -38.64
#